data_AF-A0A8J5EHQ7-F1
#
_entry.id   AF-A0A8J5EHQ7-F1
#
_cell.length_a   1.000
_cell.length_b   1.000
_cell.length_c   1.000
_cell.angle_alpha   90.00
_cell.angle_beta   90.00
_cell.angle_gamma   90.00
#
_symmetry.space_group_name_H-M   'P 1'
#
loop_
_entity.id
_entity.type
_entity.pdbx_description
1 polymer ?
#
loop_
_entity_poly.entity_id
_entity_poly.type
_entity_poly.pdbx_seq_one_letter_code
_entity_poly.pdbx_strand_id
1 'polypeptide(L)'
;MLAIKRAPVTVVRAHVRYNSSLNSLWSWFKRKDQQKEAKTPVLKTKDLVKNIEQQSKQGWEAPAAEKQAEDAPKSFASETAVDLEVIGLPEEQLPLSAEQLQQLGLGSFKLKQAEIEVQAALAKLAEVATAVVGSMDGSLDTLEKRLNLVKQFQESSGIRVPDLIISTVATPQGVASYVEKSLSSKFNYWEPNAIYLDSKDFEGSNVTVLDAREARKARQEAMDELLADAEKFVVEHDAQAFKQALKD
;
A
#
# COMPACT_ATOMS: atom_id res chain seq x y z
N MET A 1 50.00 -20.02 31.14
CA MET A 1 50.01 -20.49 29.74
C MET A 1 48.59 -20.91 29.38
N LEU A 2 47.86 -20.09 28.61
CA LEU A 2 46.48 -20.36 28.18
C LEU A 2 46.49 -20.64 26.67
N ALA A 3 46.13 -21.87 26.30
CA ALA A 3 46.10 -22.32 24.92
C ALA A 3 44.83 -21.85 24.21
N ILE A 4 44.98 -20.93 23.25
CA ILE A 4 43.89 -20.49 22.37
C ILE A 4 43.73 -21.54 21.25
N LYS A 5 42.65 -22.33 21.31
CA LYS A 5 42.25 -23.21 20.21
C LYS A 5 41.59 -22.35 19.12
N ARG A 6 42.23 -22.24 17.96
CA ARG A 6 41.63 -21.65 16.74
C ARG A 6 40.90 -22.76 15.98
N ALA A 7 39.61 -22.56 15.71
CA ALA A 7 38.84 -23.42 14.81
C ALA A 7 39.23 -23.14 13.35
N PRO A 8 39.23 -24.16 12.46
CA PRO A 8 39.54 -23.96 11.05
C PRO A 8 38.37 -23.30 10.32
N VAL A 9 38.66 -22.20 9.60
CA VAL A 9 37.72 -21.58 8.66
C VAL A 9 37.80 -22.32 7.34
N THR A 10 36.75 -23.04 6.98
CA THR A 10 36.58 -23.64 5.66
C THR A 10 35.96 -22.63 4.70
N VAL A 11 36.76 -22.15 3.74
CA VAL A 11 36.26 -21.32 2.64
C VAL A 11 35.68 -22.23 1.56
N VAL A 12 34.35 -22.29 1.47
CA VAL A 12 33.66 -22.95 0.36
C VAL A 12 33.62 -21.97 -0.81
N ARG A 13 34.38 -22.26 -1.88
CA ARG A 13 34.23 -21.56 -3.16
C ARG A 13 32.90 -21.98 -3.79
N ALA A 14 31.92 -21.08 -3.79
CA ALA A 14 30.71 -21.25 -4.56
C ALA A 14 31.05 -21.19 -6.06
N HIS A 15 30.80 -22.28 -6.78
CA HIS A 15 30.80 -22.27 -8.24
C HIS A 15 29.62 -21.42 -8.71
N VAL A 16 29.92 -20.28 -9.34
CA VAL A 16 28.94 -19.46 -10.05
C VAL A 16 28.34 -20.30 -11.17
N ARG A 17 27.10 -20.77 -10.99
CA ARG A 17 26.30 -21.30 -12.09
C ARG A 17 25.82 -20.12 -12.92
N TYR A 18 26.33 -19.99 -14.13
CA TYR A 18 25.82 -19.03 -15.10
C TYR A 18 24.36 -19.37 -15.42
N ASN A 19 23.42 -18.53 -14.96
CA ASN A 19 22.02 -18.60 -15.35
C ASN A 19 21.90 -18.28 -16.85
N SER A 20 21.37 -19.23 -17.61
CA SER A 20 21.18 -19.19 -19.06
C SER A 20 19.97 -18.35 -19.49
N SER A 21 19.70 -17.20 -18.85
CA SER A 21 18.58 -16.31 -19.21
C SER A 21 18.72 -15.69 -20.59
N LEU A 22 19.94 -15.63 -21.15
CA LEU A 22 20.16 -15.22 -22.54
C LEU A 22 19.78 -16.34 -23.54
N ASN A 23 19.75 -17.61 -23.14
CA ASN A 23 19.31 -18.70 -24.03
C ASN A 23 17.78 -18.74 -24.21
N SER A 24 16.99 -18.16 -23.29
CA SER A 24 15.52 -18.11 -23.43
C SER A 24 15.05 -17.02 -24.42
N LEU A 25 15.73 -15.87 -24.44
CA LEU A 25 15.43 -14.79 -25.38
C LEU A 25 15.81 -15.14 -26.83
N TRP A 26 16.98 -15.74 -27.03
CA TRP A 26 17.42 -16.17 -28.37
C TRP A 26 16.62 -17.36 -28.91
N SER A 27 16.10 -18.25 -28.04
CA SER A 27 15.22 -19.34 -28.48
C SER A 27 13.81 -18.85 -28.85
N TRP A 28 13.30 -17.81 -28.17
CA TRP A 28 12.06 -17.14 -28.58
C TRP A 28 12.21 -16.44 -29.93
N PHE A 29 13.35 -15.77 -30.17
CA PHE A 29 13.62 -15.11 -31.45
C PHE A 29 13.75 -16.12 -32.60
N LYS A 30 14.48 -17.22 -32.40
CA LYS A 30 14.60 -18.29 -33.41
C LYS A 30 13.28 -19.02 -33.69
N ARG A 31 12.38 -19.15 -32.71
CA ARG A 31 11.02 -19.70 -32.94
C ARG A 31 10.20 -18.80 -33.87
N LYS A 32 10.40 -17.48 -33.82
CA LYS A 32 9.68 -16.53 -34.65
C LYS A 32 10.14 -16.57 -36.12
N ASP A 33 11.42 -16.85 -36.36
CA ASP A 33 11.94 -17.05 -37.72
C ASP A 33 11.54 -18.42 -38.27
N GLN A 34 11.53 -19.48 -37.46
CA GLN A 34 11.06 -20.81 -37.88
C GLN A 34 9.54 -20.85 -38.16
N GLN A 35 8.73 -20.05 -37.46
CA GLN A 35 7.30 -19.91 -37.77
C GLN A 35 7.03 -19.16 -39.09
N LYS A 36 7.98 -18.37 -39.61
CA LYS A 36 7.86 -17.74 -40.93
C LYS A 36 8.27 -18.67 -42.09
N GLU A 37 9.04 -19.71 -41.81
CA GLU A 37 9.50 -20.68 -42.82
C GLU A 37 8.71 -22.00 -42.84
N ALA A 38 7.86 -22.26 -41.84
CA ALA A 38 6.87 -23.34 -41.90
C ALA A 38 5.66 -22.93 -42.77
N LYS A 39 5.88 -22.80 -44.08
CA LYS A 39 4.80 -22.88 -45.06
C LYS A 39 4.14 -24.26 -44.91
N THR A 40 2.94 -24.32 -44.36
CA THR A 40 2.06 -25.47 -44.57
C THR A 40 1.92 -25.67 -46.08
N PRO A 41 2.14 -26.88 -46.64
CA PRO A 41 1.85 -27.10 -48.04
C PRO A 41 0.35 -26.85 -48.24
N VAL A 42 0.00 -25.94 -49.14
CA VAL A 42 -1.39 -25.67 -49.50
C VAL A 42 -1.97 -26.96 -50.10
N LEU A 43 -2.76 -27.69 -49.31
CA LEU A 43 -3.50 -28.85 -49.76
C LEU A 43 -4.57 -28.38 -50.75
N LYS A 44 -4.60 -28.99 -51.93
CA LYS A 44 -5.56 -28.63 -52.99
C LYS A 44 -6.96 -29.00 -52.49
N THR A 45 -7.94 -28.13 -52.73
CA THR A 45 -9.36 -28.28 -52.29
C THR A 45 -9.99 -29.63 -52.62
N LYS A 46 -9.50 -30.34 -53.64
CA LYS A 46 -9.94 -31.70 -54.00
C LYS A 46 -9.62 -32.77 -52.94
N ASP A 47 -8.54 -32.62 -52.19
CA ASP A 47 -8.14 -33.59 -51.16
C ASP A 47 -8.90 -33.35 -49.84
N LEU A 48 -9.28 -32.08 -49.58
CA LEU A 48 -10.15 -31.69 -48.47
C LEU A 48 -11.56 -32.28 -48.62
N VAL A 49 -12.14 -32.21 -49.82
CA VAL A 49 -13.48 -32.76 -50.08
C VAL A 49 -13.50 -34.29 -49.94
N LYS A 50 -12.43 -34.98 -50.37
CA LYS A 50 -12.29 -36.43 -50.19
C LYS A 50 -12.20 -36.86 -48.72
N ASN A 51 -11.50 -36.09 -47.88
CA ASN A 51 -11.41 -36.39 -46.45
C ASN A 51 -12.75 -36.15 -45.72
N ILE A 52 -13.52 -35.15 -46.15
CA ILE A 52 -14.87 -34.89 -45.61
C ILE A 52 -15.86 -36.00 -46.00
N GLU A 53 -15.79 -36.52 -47.23
CA GLU A 53 -16.62 -37.66 -47.67
C GLU A 53 -16.24 -38.99 -47.00
N GLN A 54 -14.98 -39.15 -46.57
CA GLN A 54 -14.55 -40.34 -45.82
C GLN A 54 -14.96 -40.26 -44.34
N GLN A 55 -14.95 -39.07 -43.74
CA GLN A 55 -15.38 -38.87 -42.35
C GLN A 55 -16.90 -38.92 -42.15
N SER A 56 -17.71 -38.63 -43.18
CA SER A 56 -19.18 -38.71 -43.08
C SER A 56 -19.75 -40.14 -43.13
N LYS A 57 -18.91 -41.15 -43.39
CA LYS A 57 -19.31 -42.57 -43.43
C LYS A 57 -18.91 -43.38 -42.19
N GLN A 58 -18.23 -42.78 -41.21
CA GLN A 58 -18.00 -43.38 -39.89
C GLN A 58 -18.89 -42.66 -38.87
N GLY A 59 -19.72 -43.45 -38.19
CA GLY A 59 -20.89 -43.01 -37.43
C GLY A 59 -20.65 -41.91 -36.39
N TRP A 60 -21.73 -41.15 -36.17
CA TRP A 60 -21.95 -40.33 -34.99
C TRP A 60 -21.75 -41.14 -33.71
N GLU A 61 -20.61 -40.95 -33.06
CA GLU A 61 -20.52 -41.03 -31.61
C GLU A 61 -20.15 -39.63 -31.11
N ALA A 62 -21.10 -39.01 -30.40
CA ALA A 62 -20.92 -37.72 -29.78
C ALA A 62 -20.02 -37.86 -28.55
N PRO A 63 -18.88 -37.15 -28.45
CA PRO A 63 -18.35 -36.81 -27.14
C PRO A 63 -19.15 -35.62 -26.59
N ALA A 64 -19.58 -35.79 -25.35
CA ALA A 64 -20.35 -34.88 -24.54
C ALA A 64 -19.89 -33.41 -24.66
N ALA A 65 -20.87 -32.52 -24.67
CA ALA A 65 -20.72 -31.09 -24.51
C ALA A 65 -19.77 -30.76 -23.35
N GLU A 66 -18.59 -30.26 -23.70
CA GLU A 66 -17.65 -29.63 -22.80
C GLU A 66 -18.32 -28.35 -22.29
N LYS A 67 -18.87 -28.42 -21.07
CA LYS A 67 -19.38 -27.24 -20.36
C LYS A 67 -18.23 -26.25 -20.24
N GLN A 68 -18.29 -25.14 -20.97
CA GLN A 68 -17.59 -23.92 -20.61
C GLN A 68 -18.08 -23.55 -19.21
N ALA A 69 -17.25 -23.88 -18.22
CA ALA A 69 -17.46 -23.44 -16.86
C ALA A 69 -17.21 -21.93 -16.86
N GLU A 70 -18.25 -21.17 -16.52
CA GLU A 70 -18.12 -19.80 -16.07
C GLU A 70 -17.03 -19.76 -14.98
N ASP A 71 -15.99 -18.94 -15.20
CA ASP A 71 -14.88 -18.72 -14.28
C ASP A 71 -15.37 -17.94 -13.05
N ALA A 72 -16.21 -18.56 -12.22
CA ALA A 72 -16.25 -18.27 -10.81
C ALA A 72 -15.07 -18.99 -10.15
N PRO A 73 -14.35 -18.39 -9.20
CA PRO A 73 -13.26 -19.07 -8.51
C PRO A 73 -13.84 -20.27 -7.77
N LYS A 74 -13.66 -21.47 -8.33
CA LYS A 74 -13.88 -22.72 -7.61
C LYS A 74 -12.96 -22.65 -6.41
N SER A 75 -13.56 -22.61 -5.23
CA SER A 75 -12.90 -22.83 -3.95
C SER A 75 -12.15 -24.15 -4.04
N PHE A 76 -10.89 -24.09 -4.43
CA PHE A 76 -9.96 -25.20 -4.32
C PHE A 76 -9.89 -25.54 -2.83
N ALA A 77 -10.24 -26.78 -2.51
CA ALA A 77 -10.08 -27.32 -1.16
C ALA A 77 -8.63 -27.09 -0.71
N SER A 78 -8.50 -26.27 0.32
CA SER A 78 -7.28 -25.70 0.84
C SER A 78 -6.51 -26.72 1.67
N GLU A 79 -5.48 -27.35 1.10
CA GLU A 79 -4.38 -27.93 1.91
C GLU A 79 -2.99 -27.65 1.32
N THR A 80 -2.88 -26.98 0.17
CA THR A 80 -1.59 -26.59 -0.42
C THR A 80 -1.65 -25.19 -1.01
N ALA A 81 -2.07 -24.21 -0.20
CA ALA A 81 -1.66 -22.83 -0.47
C ALA A 81 -0.15 -22.76 -0.19
N VAL A 82 0.65 -22.96 -1.24
CA VAL A 82 2.08 -22.68 -1.18
C VAL A 82 2.21 -21.17 -1.26
N ASP A 83 2.73 -20.57 -0.18
CA ASP A 83 3.11 -19.16 -0.20
C ASP A 83 4.08 -18.93 -1.36
N LEU A 84 3.66 -18.13 -2.34
CA LEU A 84 4.50 -17.75 -3.46
C LEU A 84 5.54 -16.75 -2.95
N GLU A 85 6.70 -17.25 -2.52
CA GLU A 85 7.87 -16.41 -2.27
C GLU A 85 8.28 -15.72 -3.58
N VAL A 86 7.98 -14.43 -3.70
CA VAL A 86 8.42 -13.61 -4.83
C VAL A 86 9.91 -13.35 -4.67
N ILE A 87 10.75 -14.16 -5.34
CA ILE A 87 12.21 -14.00 -5.36
C ILE A 87 12.55 -12.64 -5.96
N GLY A 88 12.94 -11.66 -5.12
CA GLY A 88 13.45 -10.36 -5.57
C GLY A 88 12.91 -9.14 -4.82
N LEU A 89 11.87 -9.28 -4.01
CA LEU A 89 11.57 -8.27 -2.98
C LEU A 89 12.37 -8.64 -1.71
N PRO A 90 12.98 -7.67 -1.00
CA PRO A 90 13.44 -7.95 0.36
C PRO A 90 12.25 -8.52 1.12
N GLU A 91 12.46 -9.59 1.90
CA GLU A 91 11.46 -10.09 2.85
C GLU A 91 10.81 -8.86 3.47
N GLU A 92 9.50 -8.68 3.26
CA GLU A 92 8.76 -7.65 3.97
C GLU A 92 9.06 -7.92 5.42
N GLN A 93 9.95 -7.09 5.99
CA GLN A 93 10.30 -7.19 7.40
C GLN A 93 8.96 -7.01 8.08
N LEU A 94 8.40 -8.13 8.56
CA LEU A 94 7.16 -8.14 9.32
C LEU A 94 7.27 -6.96 10.26
N PRO A 95 6.29 -6.02 10.24
CA PRO A 95 6.39 -4.82 11.04
C PRO A 95 6.77 -5.26 12.44
N LEU A 96 7.90 -4.74 12.94
CA LEU A 96 8.47 -5.09 14.25
C LEU A 96 7.31 -5.30 15.23
N SER A 97 7.29 -6.43 15.93
CA SER A 97 6.17 -6.74 16.81
C SER A 97 5.97 -5.57 17.79
N ALA A 98 4.72 -5.32 18.18
CA ALA A 98 4.41 -4.19 19.08
C ALA A 98 5.29 -4.21 20.35
N GLU A 99 5.66 -5.40 20.82
CA GLU A 99 6.58 -5.62 21.94
C GLU A 99 8.03 -5.19 21.63
N GLN A 100 8.54 -5.51 20.44
CA GLN A 100 9.87 -5.06 20.00
C GLN A 100 9.91 -3.55 19.80
N LEU A 101 8.84 -2.96 19.27
CA LEU A 101 8.71 -1.51 19.17
C LEU A 101 8.69 -0.86 20.55
N GLN A 102 7.97 -1.43 21.53
CA GLN A 102 7.99 -0.93 22.92
C GLN A 102 9.39 -1.02 23.55
N GLN A 103 10.12 -2.12 23.33
CA GLN A 103 11.50 -2.26 23.82
C GLN A 103 12.47 -1.22 23.24
N LEU A 104 12.25 -0.83 21.97
CA LEU A 104 13.01 0.24 21.32
C LEU A 104 12.54 1.65 21.71
N GLY A 105 11.57 1.75 22.64
CA GLY A 105 10.90 3.00 22.99
C GLY A 105 9.95 3.52 21.89
N LEU A 106 9.86 2.82 20.75
CA LEU A 106 9.10 3.20 19.56
C LEU A 106 7.60 2.91 19.67
N GLY A 107 7.18 2.07 20.62
CA GLY A 107 5.83 1.49 20.68
C GLY A 107 4.69 2.45 21.06
N SER A 108 5.00 3.63 21.60
CA SER A 108 4.00 4.66 21.96
C SER A 108 3.96 5.86 21.00
N PHE A 109 4.85 5.90 20.00
CA PHE A 109 4.91 7.03 19.09
C PHE A 109 3.77 6.98 18.08
N LYS A 110 2.86 7.95 18.17
CA LYS A 110 1.83 8.16 17.15
C LYS A 110 2.47 8.85 15.95
N LEU A 111 2.57 8.13 14.83
CA LEU A 111 3.09 8.67 13.57
C LEU A 111 2.20 9.79 13.01
N LYS A 112 0.89 9.75 13.30
CA LYS A 112 -0.05 10.82 12.96
C LYS A 112 -0.23 11.74 14.16
N GLN A 113 0.52 12.83 14.17
CA GLN A 113 0.38 13.92 15.15
C GLN A 113 -1.03 14.55 15.14
N ALA A 114 -1.78 14.39 14.05
CA ALA A 114 -3.13 14.93 13.86
C ALA A 114 -4.21 14.35 14.80
N GLU A 115 -3.96 13.21 15.47
CA GLU A 115 -4.92 12.59 16.41
C GLU A 115 -4.64 12.97 17.88
N ILE A 116 -3.63 13.81 18.14
CA ILE A 116 -3.29 14.23 19.50
C ILE A 116 -3.92 15.59 19.74
N GLU A 117 -4.88 15.65 20.67
CA GLU A 117 -5.44 16.92 21.13
C GLU A 117 -4.34 17.76 21.78
N VAL A 118 -4.20 19.01 21.31
CA VAL A 118 -3.20 19.96 21.80
C VAL A 118 -3.29 20.13 23.32
N GLN A 119 -4.51 20.26 23.85
CA GLN A 119 -4.74 20.44 25.28
C GLN A 119 -4.27 19.24 26.12
N ALA A 120 -4.47 18.02 25.62
CA ALA A 120 -4.00 16.82 26.29
C ALA A 120 -2.46 16.72 26.29
N ALA A 121 -1.82 17.12 25.19
CA ALA A 121 -0.36 17.20 25.12
C ALA A 121 0.21 18.25 26.09
N LEU A 122 -0.42 19.43 26.17
CA LEU A 122 -0.01 20.50 27.08
C LEU A 122 -0.20 20.12 28.55
N ALA A 123 -1.28 19.42 28.88
CA ALA A 123 -1.51 18.90 30.24
C ALA A 123 -0.38 17.94 30.66
N LYS A 124 -0.02 16.98 29.79
CA LYS A 124 1.12 16.08 30.03
C LYS A 124 2.44 16.82 30.17
N LEU A 125 2.66 17.85 29.34
CA LEU A 125 3.85 18.68 29.45
C LEU A 125 3.91 19.43 30.79
N ALA A 126 2.77 19.94 31.28
CA ALA A 126 2.69 20.58 32.58
C ALA A 126 2.99 19.61 33.72
N GLU A 127 2.43 18.40 33.69
CA GLU A 127 2.74 17.34 34.67
C GLU A 127 4.24 17.03 34.70
N VAL A 128 4.86 16.80 33.54
CA VAL A 128 6.30 16.53 33.44
C VAL A 128 7.14 17.73 33.88
N ALA A 129 6.74 18.95 33.50
CA ALA A 129 7.43 20.17 33.90
C ALA A 129 7.41 20.36 35.42
N THR A 130 6.27 20.08 36.07
CA THR A 130 6.19 20.13 37.54
C THR A 130 7.09 19.09 38.21
N ALA A 131 7.24 17.91 37.63
CA ALA A 131 8.11 16.87 38.18
C ALA A 131 9.62 17.18 38.01
N VAL A 132 10.03 17.79 36.91
CA VAL A 132 11.44 18.02 36.58
C VAL A 132 11.96 19.38 37.05
N VAL A 133 11.16 20.44 36.91
CA VAL A 133 11.56 21.83 37.14
C VAL A 133 10.65 22.56 38.14
N GLY A 134 9.51 21.97 38.50
CA GLY A 134 8.56 22.53 39.47
C GLY A 134 7.48 23.41 38.84
N SER A 135 7.73 24.04 37.69
CA SER A 135 6.76 24.88 37.00
C SER A 135 7.03 24.99 35.49
N MET A 136 6.05 25.52 34.74
CA MET A 136 6.19 25.78 33.29
C MET A 136 7.15 26.93 32.96
N ASP A 137 7.37 27.84 33.91
CA ASP A 137 8.32 28.95 33.81
C ASP A 137 9.70 28.59 34.37
N GLY A 138 9.86 27.36 34.86
CA GLY A 138 11.09 26.88 35.45
C GLY A 138 12.25 26.90 34.45
N SER A 139 13.44 27.27 34.92
CA SER A 139 14.62 27.35 34.05
C SER A 139 15.20 25.97 33.70
N LEU A 140 15.48 25.76 32.42
CA LEU A 140 16.12 24.58 31.86
C LEU A 140 17.60 24.84 31.47
N ASP A 141 18.35 25.49 32.35
CA ASP A 141 19.74 25.91 32.08
C ASP A 141 20.66 24.73 31.74
N THR A 142 20.48 23.58 32.39
CA THR A 142 21.31 22.40 32.18
C THR A 142 20.77 21.52 31.06
N LEU A 143 21.69 20.93 30.28
CA LEU A 143 21.35 19.99 29.21
C LEU A 143 20.61 18.76 29.76
N GLU A 144 21.02 18.27 30.94
CA GLU A 144 20.38 17.13 31.60
C GLU A 144 18.91 17.39 31.92
N LYS A 145 18.57 18.58 32.45
CA LYS A 145 17.17 18.96 32.71
C LYS A 145 16.36 19.04 31.42
N ARG A 146 16.94 19.63 30.36
CA ARG A 146 16.29 19.69 29.03
C ARG A 146 16.01 18.31 28.47
N LEU A 147 17.01 17.44 28.46
CA LEU A 147 16.89 16.09 27.94
C LEU A 147 15.92 15.26 28.77
N ASN A 148 15.97 15.34 30.11
CA ASN A 148 15.06 14.59 30.97
C ASN A 148 13.60 15.03 30.80
N LEU A 149 13.35 16.35 30.74
CA LEU A 149 12.00 16.86 30.50
C LEU A 149 11.48 16.40 29.14
N VAL A 150 12.26 16.62 28.08
CA VAL A 150 11.82 16.28 26.73
C VAL A 150 11.65 14.77 26.59
N LYS A 151 12.56 13.95 27.12
CA LYS A 151 12.44 12.49 27.08
C LYS A 151 11.16 12.00 27.76
N GLN A 152 10.89 12.44 28.98
CA GLN A 152 9.67 12.07 29.71
C GLN A 152 8.40 12.55 29.00
N PHE A 153 8.46 13.76 28.41
CA PHE A 153 7.36 14.27 27.59
C PHE A 153 7.15 13.44 26.32
N GLN A 154 8.20 13.06 25.61
CA GLN A 154 8.12 12.25 24.39
C GLN A 154 7.57 10.84 24.67
N GLU A 155 7.99 10.22 25.77
CA GLU A 155 7.50 8.91 26.21
C GLU A 155 6.02 8.94 26.58
N SER A 156 5.57 9.98 27.30
CA SER A 156 4.20 10.12 27.78
C SER A 156 3.21 10.62 26.72
N SER A 157 3.63 11.53 25.85
CA SER A 157 2.78 12.12 24.80
C SER A 157 2.83 11.36 23.48
N GLY A 158 3.92 10.64 23.21
CA GLY A 158 4.20 10.04 21.90
C GLY A 158 4.56 11.06 20.82
N ILE A 159 4.76 12.33 21.17
CA ILE A 159 5.16 13.42 20.25
C ILE A 159 6.68 13.48 20.21
N ARG A 160 7.27 13.57 19.01
CA ARG A 160 8.71 13.84 18.87
C ARG A 160 9.00 15.33 18.81
N VAL A 161 9.99 15.75 19.61
CA VAL A 161 10.52 17.11 19.61
C VAL A 161 11.89 17.07 18.90
N PRO A 162 12.11 17.88 17.84
CA PRO A 162 13.38 17.92 17.13
C PRO A 162 14.53 18.40 18.02
N ASP A 163 15.72 17.84 17.84
CA ASP A 163 16.92 18.20 18.60
C ASP A 163 17.26 19.70 18.52
N LEU A 164 16.97 20.33 17.39
CA LEU A 164 17.10 21.78 17.23
C LEU A 164 16.29 22.51 18.31
N ILE A 165 15.03 22.15 18.50
CA ILE A 165 14.17 22.76 19.51
C ILE A 165 14.73 22.49 20.91
N ILE A 166 15.12 21.24 21.21
CA ILE A 166 15.71 20.85 22.50
C ILE A 166 16.92 21.72 22.85
N SER A 167 17.77 22.03 21.87
CA SER A 167 18.96 22.87 22.07
C SER A 167 18.64 24.34 22.33
N THR A 168 17.52 24.84 21.81
CA THR A 168 17.14 26.26 21.87
C THR A 168 16.22 26.64 23.03
N VAL A 169 15.39 25.71 23.52
CA VAL A 169 14.42 26.01 24.57
C VAL A 169 15.12 26.24 25.90
N ALA A 170 14.77 27.34 26.58
CA ALA A 170 15.26 27.68 27.92
C ALA A 170 14.23 27.35 29.02
N THR A 171 12.96 27.17 28.65
CA THR A 171 11.85 26.89 29.57
C THR A 171 10.91 25.83 28.99
N PRO A 172 10.16 25.09 29.83
CA PRO A 172 9.10 24.19 29.38
C PRO A 172 8.06 24.89 28.50
N GLN A 173 7.78 26.17 28.75
CA GLN A 173 6.87 26.97 27.92
C GLN A 173 7.36 27.15 26.47
N GLY A 174 8.67 27.16 26.24
CA GLY A 174 9.23 27.12 24.88
C GLY A 174 8.87 25.82 24.15
N VAL A 175 8.85 24.70 24.88
CA VAL A 175 8.40 23.40 24.34
C VAL A 175 6.89 23.42 24.08
N ALA A 176 6.10 24.00 24.98
CA ALA A 176 4.64 24.16 24.80
C ALA A 176 4.31 24.93 23.52
N SER A 177 4.98 26.07 23.31
CA SER A 177 4.81 26.91 22.11
C SER A 177 5.14 26.15 20.82
N TYR A 178 6.18 25.31 20.86
CA TYR A 178 6.52 24.44 19.73
C TYR A 178 5.43 23.40 19.48
N VAL A 179 4.95 22.72 20.51
CA VAL A 179 3.92 21.66 20.41
C VAL A 179 2.62 22.23 19.87
N GLU A 180 2.17 23.39 20.38
CA GLU A 180 0.98 24.08 19.86
C GLU A 180 1.11 24.36 18.37
N LYS A 181 2.26 24.90 17.95
CA LYS A 181 2.52 25.21 16.54
C LYS A 181 2.61 23.95 15.67
N SER A 182 3.28 22.91 16.14
CA SER A 182 3.49 21.69 15.34
C SER A 182 2.19 20.91 15.16
N LEU A 183 1.36 20.81 16.21
CA LEU A 183 0.10 20.07 16.16
C LEU A 183 -1.02 20.83 15.43
N SER A 184 -1.01 22.17 15.47
CA SER A 184 -1.98 22.97 14.71
C SER A 184 -1.65 23.06 13.22
N SER A 185 -0.37 22.96 12.85
CA SER A 185 0.04 23.04 11.45
C SER A 185 -0.17 21.71 10.71
N LYS A 186 -0.98 21.74 9.63
CA LYS A 186 -1.03 20.64 8.66
C LYS A 186 0.17 20.75 7.73
N PHE A 187 1.31 20.17 8.10
CA PHE A 187 2.51 20.19 7.24
C PHE A 187 2.57 18.95 6.34
N ASN A 188 2.67 19.15 5.03
CA ASN A 188 2.96 18.09 4.06
C ASN A 188 4.41 18.20 3.58
N TYR A 189 5.21 17.17 3.80
CA TYR A 189 6.62 17.14 3.40
C TYR A 189 6.82 17.31 1.89
N TRP A 190 5.90 16.79 1.08
CA TRP A 190 5.99 16.85 -0.38
C TRP A 190 5.65 18.24 -0.94
N GLU A 191 4.91 19.03 -0.17
CA GLU A 191 4.40 20.34 -0.58
C GLU A 191 4.66 21.36 0.55
N PRO A 192 5.93 21.73 0.81
CA PRO A 192 6.29 22.54 1.97
C PRO A 192 5.73 23.97 1.93
N ASN A 193 5.41 24.45 0.73
CA ASN A 193 4.84 25.78 0.49
C ASN A 193 3.31 25.74 0.29
N ALA A 194 2.66 24.61 0.60
CA ALA A 194 1.21 24.52 0.50
C ALA A 194 0.54 25.47 1.49
N ILE A 195 -0.49 26.16 1.01
CA ILE A 195 -1.36 27.00 1.84
C ILE A 195 -2.63 26.20 2.09
N TYR A 196 -2.90 25.91 3.35
CA TYR A 196 -4.13 25.25 3.78
C TYR A 196 -5.10 26.31 4.27
N LEU A 197 -6.17 26.52 3.52
CA LEU A 197 -7.24 27.44 3.86
C LEU A 197 -8.38 26.65 4.51
N ASP A 198 -8.86 27.09 5.66
CA ASP A 198 -10.09 26.56 6.26
C ASP A 198 -11.26 27.47 5.90
N SER A 199 -12.43 26.90 5.61
CA SER A 199 -13.64 27.66 5.29
C SER A 199 -14.07 28.55 6.46
N LYS A 200 -13.73 28.14 7.69
CA LYS A 200 -13.98 28.90 8.92
C LYS A 200 -13.27 30.24 8.94
N ASP A 201 -12.07 30.32 8.35
CA ASP A 201 -11.28 31.56 8.30
C ASP A 201 -11.94 32.65 7.43
N PHE A 202 -12.89 32.26 6.59
CA PHE A 202 -13.61 33.12 5.66
C PHE A 202 -15.09 33.30 6.04
N GLU A 203 -15.51 32.87 7.24
CA GLU A 203 -16.87 33.08 7.74
C GLU A 203 -17.21 34.58 7.77
N GLY A 204 -18.36 34.95 7.18
CA GLY A 204 -18.79 36.35 7.04
C GLY A 204 -18.24 37.07 5.80
N SER A 205 -17.45 36.39 4.96
CA SER A 205 -17.06 36.87 3.64
C SER A 205 -17.86 36.19 2.53
N ASN A 206 -17.77 36.72 1.30
CA ASN A 206 -18.34 36.08 0.11
C ASN A 206 -17.43 35.00 -0.51
N VAL A 207 -16.39 34.55 0.22
CA VAL A 207 -15.41 33.59 -0.27
C VAL A 207 -15.75 32.21 0.24
N THR A 208 -15.88 31.24 -0.68
CA THR A 208 -16.04 29.82 -0.37
C THR A 208 -14.78 29.07 -0.74
N VAL A 209 -14.20 28.35 0.23
CA VAL A 209 -13.07 27.46 -0.02
C VAL A 209 -13.62 26.06 -0.27
N LEU A 210 -13.28 25.48 -1.42
CA LEU A 210 -13.67 24.12 -1.80
C LEU A 210 -12.42 23.28 -1.96
N ASP A 211 -12.38 22.09 -1.34
CA ASP A 211 -11.34 21.12 -1.65
C ASP A 211 -11.60 20.52 -3.04
N ALA A 212 -10.80 20.94 -4.00
CA ALA A 212 -10.92 20.50 -5.39
C ALA A 212 -10.69 18.99 -5.56
N ARG A 213 -9.90 18.35 -4.69
CA ARG A 213 -9.65 16.90 -4.77
C ARG A 213 -10.88 16.13 -4.29
N GLU A 214 -11.43 16.50 -3.15
CA GLU A 214 -12.63 15.87 -2.61
C GLU A 214 -13.84 16.10 -3.53
N ALA A 215 -14.02 17.33 -4.01
CA ALA A 215 -15.11 17.66 -4.94
C ALA A 215 -15.01 16.85 -6.26
N ARG A 216 -13.80 16.66 -6.79
CA ARG A 216 -13.59 15.86 -8.00
C ARG A 216 -13.88 14.38 -7.74
N LYS A 217 -13.44 13.85 -6.60
CA LYS A 217 -13.68 12.45 -6.22
C LYS A 217 -15.17 12.18 -6.02
N ALA A 218 -15.85 13.01 -5.24
CA ALA A 218 -17.29 12.90 -5.01
C ALA A 218 -18.09 12.99 -6.32
N ARG A 219 -17.68 13.88 -7.23
CA ARG A 219 -18.31 13.98 -8.56
C ARG A 219 -18.12 12.72 -9.40
N GLN A 220 -16.95 12.11 -9.33
CA GLN A 220 -16.68 10.87 -10.05
C GLN A 220 -17.50 9.71 -9.48
N GLU A 221 -17.52 9.55 -8.15
CA GLU A 221 -18.33 8.53 -7.48
C GLU A 221 -19.82 8.67 -7.81
N ALA A 222 -20.37 9.89 -7.77
CA ALA A 222 -21.74 10.14 -8.14
C ALA A 222 -22.03 9.85 -9.63
N MET A 223 -21.06 10.07 -10.52
CA MET A 223 -21.21 9.73 -11.93
C MET A 223 -21.22 8.21 -12.13
N ASP A 224 -20.32 7.49 -11.46
CA ASP A 224 -20.23 6.04 -11.53
C ASP A 224 -21.51 5.38 -10.99
N GLU A 225 -22.09 5.92 -9.91
CA GLU A 225 -23.38 5.49 -9.36
C GLU A 225 -24.53 5.69 -10.36
N LEU A 226 -24.61 6.87 -10.99
CA LEU A 226 -25.63 7.16 -12.00
C LEU A 226 -25.52 6.25 -13.23
N LEU A 227 -24.30 5.92 -13.66
CA LEU A 227 -24.08 4.97 -14.76
C LEU A 227 -24.53 3.57 -14.37
N ALA A 228 -24.17 3.11 -13.16
CA ALA A 228 -24.59 1.80 -12.68
C ALA A 228 -26.12 1.68 -12.59
N ASP A 229 -26.81 2.74 -12.15
CA ASP A 229 -28.27 2.74 -12.09
C ASP A 229 -28.92 2.82 -13.49
N ALA A 230 -28.32 3.56 -14.42
CA ALA A 230 -28.76 3.59 -15.81
C ALA A 230 -28.60 2.21 -16.48
N GLU A 231 -27.49 1.50 -16.23
CA GLU A 231 -27.26 0.14 -16.72
C GLU A 231 -28.29 -0.85 -16.17
N LYS A 232 -28.57 -0.81 -14.85
CA LYS A 232 -29.62 -1.63 -14.24
C LYS A 232 -30.98 -1.35 -14.88
N PHE A 233 -31.32 -0.08 -15.07
CA PHE A 233 -32.57 0.32 -15.69
C PHE A 233 -32.71 -0.24 -17.11
N VAL A 234 -31.66 -0.15 -17.93
CA VAL A 234 -31.65 -0.71 -19.30
C VAL A 234 -31.84 -2.23 -19.25
N VAL A 235 -31.10 -2.93 -18.40
CA VAL A 235 -31.22 -4.39 -18.27
C VAL A 235 -32.63 -4.82 -17.83
N GLU A 236 -33.21 -4.12 -16.86
CA GLU A 236 -34.57 -4.41 -16.40
C GLU A 236 -35.62 -4.13 -17.48
N HIS A 237 -35.48 -3.00 -18.18
CA HIS A 237 -36.37 -2.62 -19.27
C HIS A 237 -36.31 -3.62 -20.43
N ASP A 238 -35.11 -4.01 -20.86
CA ASP A 238 -34.91 -4.98 -21.93
C ASP A 238 -35.45 -6.37 -21.54
N ALA A 239 -35.24 -6.78 -20.29
CA ALA A 239 -35.81 -8.02 -19.77
C ALA A 239 -37.35 -7.99 -19.74
N GLN A 240 -37.96 -6.84 -19.43
CA GLN A 240 -39.41 -6.67 -19.46
C GLN A 240 -39.96 -6.65 -20.89
N ALA A 241 -39.30 -5.93 -21.81
CA ALA A 241 -39.67 -5.88 -23.22
C ALA A 241 -39.59 -7.26 -23.87
N PHE A 242 -38.52 -8.03 -23.58
CA PHE A 242 -38.38 -9.40 -24.05
C PHE A 242 -39.49 -10.33 -23.53
N LYS A 243 -39.86 -10.20 -22.25
CA LYS A 243 -40.99 -10.96 -21.67
C LYS A 243 -42.34 -10.60 -22.29
N GLN A 244 -42.54 -9.37 -22.74
CA GLN A 244 -43.76 -8.95 -23.44
C GLN A 244 -43.79 -9.53 -24.85
N ALA A 245 -42.68 -9.45 -25.59
CA ALA A 245 -42.56 -10.01 -26.94
C ALA A 245 -42.75 -11.54 -27.01
N LEU A 246 -42.51 -12.26 -25.90
CA LEU A 246 -42.77 -13.71 -25.80
C LEU A 246 -44.23 -14.07 -25.46
N LYS A 247 -45.04 -13.09 -25.06
CA LYS A 247 -46.47 -13.30 -24.72
C LYS A 247 -47.41 -13.06 -25.89
N ASP A 248 -46.94 -12.32 -26.91
CA ASP A 248 -47.62 -12.11 -28.19
C ASP A 248 -47.25 -13.20 -29.20
#